data_AF-A0A1E3AG01-F1
#
_entry.id   AF-A0A1E3AG01-F1
#
_cell.length_a   1.000
_cell.length_b   1.000
_cell.length_c   1.000
_cell.angle_alpha   90.00
_cell.angle_beta   90.00
_cell.angle_gamma   90.00
#
_symmetry.space_group_name_H-M   'P 1'
#
loop_
_entity.id
_entity.type
_entity.pdbx_description
1 polymer ?
#
loop_
_entity_poly.entity_id
_entity_poly.type
_entity_poly.pdbx_seq_one_letter_code
_entity_poly.pdbx_strand_id
1 'polypeptide(L)'
;MNQAIKWIPRGYSGGWTKPLTSPVLGPEYGTSFDMQVLKEDGKYRMWFSWRPVNLIGYAESTDGITWTLPRVVFTPDPSSDWEAHEVNRPSIIKKDGMYHMWYTGQMFPGNETRGSSAIGYATSPDGITWTRYNKPVLSPEEKWEGISVMCPEVHWDEKHNIFRMWYSGGEMEEPDAIGYAESSDGIQWIRHSSNPIFVPDSSKFCEMKKVTAGHLLIQEDWHYMFYIGFDGDGRPSCCLARSKDGISGWERHPDNPVIAGSDGYWDHDGVYRVSVVKEDDGYSLWYNGANYPYELIGYARHEGFDLGFDSMPERNDGGYRGVLNLI
;
A
#
# COMPACT_ATOMS: atom_id res chain seq x y z
N MET A 1 -28.76 17.18 22.78
CA MET A 1 -27.63 16.36 22.30
C MET A 1 -27.99 15.83 20.92
N ASN A 2 -27.63 16.54 19.86
CA ASN A 2 -27.64 15.94 18.53
C ASN A 2 -26.35 15.14 18.43
N GLN A 3 -26.42 13.83 18.65
CA GLN A 3 -25.36 12.95 18.15
C GLN A 3 -25.41 13.08 16.63
N ALA A 4 -24.44 13.80 16.06
CA ALA A 4 -24.25 13.82 14.62
C ALA A 4 -24.01 12.37 14.18
N ILE A 5 -24.94 11.83 13.39
CA ILE A 5 -24.73 10.57 12.67
C ILE A 5 -23.46 10.79 11.83
N LYS A 6 -22.35 10.15 12.22
CA LYS A 6 -21.15 10.10 11.39
C LYS A 6 -21.44 9.09 10.29
N TRP A 7 -21.69 9.58 9.09
CA TRP A 7 -21.76 8.73 7.91
C TRP A 7 -20.39 8.10 7.68
N ILE A 8 -20.33 6.77 7.64
CA ILE A 8 -19.12 6.04 7.25
C ILE A 8 -18.93 6.33 5.74
N PRO A 9 -17.81 6.93 5.30
CA PRO A 9 -17.55 7.16 3.89
C PRO A 9 -17.52 5.84 3.11
N ARG A 10 -18.20 5.79 1.97
CA ARG A 10 -18.37 4.60 1.11
C ARG A 10 -18.04 4.92 -0.34
N GLY A 11 -17.39 4.01 -1.06
CA GLY A 11 -17.11 4.19 -2.48
C GLY A 11 -15.81 4.97 -2.74
N TYR A 12 -15.89 6.17 -3.30
CA TYR A 12 -14.73 6.95 -3.75
C TYR A 12 -14.97 8.46 -3.69
N SER A 13 -13.90 9.25 -3.63
CA SER A 13 -13.90 10.73 -3.60
C SER A 13 -12.66 11.30 -4.29
N GLY A 14 -12.44 12.62 -4.24
CA GLY A 14 -11.20 13.25 -4.70
C GLY A 14 -10.86 12.97 -6.16
N GLY A 15 -11.87 13.00 -7.05
CA GLY A 15 -11.71 12.76 -8.49
C GLY A 15 -11.57 11.29 -8.92
N TRP A 16 -11.52 10.36 -7.97
CA TRP A 16 -11.45 8.93 -8.28
C TRP A 16 -12.81 8.36 -8.69
N THR A 17 -12.79 7.24 -9.40
CA THR A 17 -13.98 6.43 -9.73
C THR A 17 -13.63 4.94 -9.67
N LYS A 18 -14.62 4.08 -9.37
CA LYS A 18 -14.51 2.62 -9.47
C LYS A 18 -15.35 2.12 -10.64
N PRO A 19 -14.78 1.96 -11.84
CA PRO A 19 -15.57 1.64 -13.03
C PRO A 19 -16.03 0.17 -13.08
N LEU A 20 -15.52 -0.69 -12.21
CA LEU A 20 -15.84 -2.12 -12.18
C LEU A 20 -16.64 -2.49 -10.93
N THR A 21 -17.60 -3.40 -11.09
CA THR A 21 -18.37 -4.00 -9.99
C THR A 21 -17.77 -5.31 -9.48
N SER A 22 -16.70 -5.79 -10.11
CA SER A 22 -16.03 -7.06 -9.83
C SER A 22 -14.52 -6.84 -9.71
N PRO A 23 -13.83 -7.67 -8.91
CA PRO A 23 -12.38 -7.60 -8.80
C PRO A 23 -11.71 -8.01 -10.13
N VAL A 24 -10.50 -7.48 -10.39
CA VAL A 24 -9.68 -7.84 -11.56
C VAL A 24 -8.90 -9.14 -11.36
N LEU A 25 -8.71 -9.55 -10.10
CA LEU A 25 -8.27 -10.89 -9.72
C LEU A 25 -9.32 -11.47 -8.76
N GLY A 26 -10.08 -12.44 -9.27
CA GLY A 26 -11.29 -12.95 -8.63
C GLY A 26 -11.06 -13.96 -7.50
N PRO A 27 -12.15 -14.36 -6.82
CA PRO A 27 -12.11 -15.26 -5.66
C PRO A 27 -11.65 -16.68 -5.99
N GLU A 28 -11.59 -17.07 -7.27
CA GLU A 28 -11.06 -18.36 -7.72
C GLU A 28 -9.59 -18.57 -7.35
N TYR A 29 -8.83 -17.49 -7.13
CA TYR A 29 -7.45 -17.54 -6.65
C TYR A 29 -7.35 -17.43 -5.13
N GLY A 30 -8.47 -17.27 -4.41
CA GLY A 30 -8.49 -16.92 -3.00
C GLY A 30 -7.89 -15.53 -2.75
N THR A 31 -7.47 -15.29 -1.51
CA THR A 31 -7.02 -13.97 -1.09
C THR A 31 -5.71 -13.55 -1.74
N SER A 32 -5.77 -12.45 -2.50
CA SER A 32 -4.67 -11.84 -3.23
C SER A 32 -4.58 -10.37 -2.83
N PHE A 33 -3.46 -9.96 -2.22
CA PHE A 33 -3.37 -8.69 -1.51
C PHE A 33 -2.01 -7.98 -1.61
N ASP A 34 -1.95 -6.73 -1.17
CA ASP A 34 -0.76 -5.86 -1.16
C ASP A 34 0.05 -5.94 -2.46
N MET A 35 -0.56 -5.47 -3.55
CA MET A 35 0.02 -5.56 -4.88
C MET A 35 0.98 -4.39 -5.19
N GLN A 36 1.93 -4.65 -6.08
CA GLN A 36 2.73 -3.64 -6.76
C GLN A 36 2.53 -3.81 -8.27
N VAL A 37 2.16 -2.74 -8.97
CA VAL A 37 1.98 -2.72 -10.42
C VAL A 37 3.01 -1.79 -11.07
N LEU A 38 3.74 -2.30 -12.05
CA LEU A 38 4.58 -1.51 -12.94
C LEU A 38 4.03 -1.57 -14.37
N LYS A 39 4.15 -0.47 -15.12
CA LYS A 39 3.82 -0.40 -16.55
C LYS A 39 5.09 -0.25 -17.37
N GLU A 40 5.40 -1.23 -18.20
CA GLU A 40 6.61 -1.28 -19.02
C GLU A 40 6.28 -1.90 -20.38
N ASP A 41 6.85 -1.37 -21.47
CA ASP A 41 6.67 -1.90 -22.83
C ASP A 41 5.21 -2.14 -23.24
N GLY A 42 4.30 -1.25 -22.80
CA GLY A 42 2.86 -1.34 -23.07
C GLY A 42 2.13 -2.44 -22.30
N LYS A 43 2.75 -3.02 -21.27
CA LYS A 43 2.15 -4.05 -20.40
C LYS A 43 2.16 -3.62 -18.95
N TYR A 44 1.14 -4.03 -18.22
CA TYR A 44 1.12 -4.01 -16.76
C TYR A 44 1.68 -5.32 -16.23
N ARG A 45 2.52 -5.20 -15.21
CA ARG A 45 3.13 -6.31 -14.48
C ARG A 45 2.73 -6.15 -13.02
N MET A 46 2.04 -7.13 -12.46
CA MET A 46 1.58 -7.11 -11.08
C MET A 46 2.28 -8.20 -10.28
N TRP A 47 2.89 -7.81 -9.17
CA TRP A 47 3.33 -8.72 -8.11
C TRP A 47 2.41 -8.53 -6.92
N PHE A 48 2.03 -9.61 -6.26
CA PHE A 48 1.05 -9.53 -5.17
C PHE A 48 1.27 -10.65 -4.16
N SER A 49 0.83 -10.40 -2.94
CA SER A 49 0.83 -11.37 -1.85
C SER A 49 -0.30 -12.38 -2.05
N TRP A 50 0.00 -13.67 -2.00
CA TRP A 50 -0.96 -14.73 -2.27
C TRP A 50 -1.16 -15.62 -1.04
N ARG A 51 -2.19 -15.29 -0.25
CA ARG A 51 -2.39 -15.83 1.11
C ARG A 51 -2.60 -17.35 1.16
N PRO A 52 -3.39 -18.00 0.28
CA PRO A 52 -3.58 -19.45 0.32
C PRO A 52 -2.30 -20.28 0.21
N VAL A 53 -1.22 -19.67 -0.29
CA VAL A 53 0.07 -20.32 -0.54
C VAL A 53 1.26 -19.59 0.11
N ASN A 54 1.00 -18.57 0.93
CA ASN A 54 1.98 -17.81 1.73
C ASN A 54 3.20 -17.27 0.95
N LEU A 55 2.98 -16.78 -0.26
CA LEU A 55 4.06 -16.41 -1.20
C LEU A 55 3.72 -15.18 -2.04
N ILE A 56 4.66 -14.72 -2.86
CA ILE A 56 4.42 -13.66 -3.84
C ILE A 56 4.13 -14.28 -5.21
N GLY A 57 2.96 -13.93 -5.73
CA GLY A 57 2.47 -14.26 -7.07
C GLY A 57 2.73 -13.15 -8.07
N TYR A 58 2.50 -13.47 -9.34
CA TYR A 58 2.67 -12.56 -10.46
C TYR A 58 1.60 -12.75 -11.53
N ALA A 59 1.15 -11.66 -12.16
CA ALA A 59 0.33 -11.67 -13.36
C ALA A 59 0.69 -10.51 -14.31
N GLU A 60 0.32 -10.64 -15.59
CA GLU A 60 0.47 -9.62 -16.63
C GLU A 60 -0.89 -9.18 -17.17
N SER A 61 -0.96 -7.95 -17.67
CA SER A 61 -2.11 -7.42 -18.38
C SER A 61 -1.67 -6.44 -19.48
N THR A 62 -2.53 -6.25 -20.50
CA THR A 62 -2.34 -5.23 -21.54
C THR A 62 -3.33 -4.07 -21.42
N ASP A 63 -4.38 -4.22 -20.61
CA ASP A 63 -5.44 -3.25 -20.42
C ASP A 63 -5.59 -2.82 -18.94
N GLY A 64 -4.86 -3.46 -18.02
CA GLY A 64 -4.95 -3.23 -16.58
C GLY A 64 -6.15 -3.88 -15.89
N ILE A 65 -7.05 -4.49 -16.67
CA ILE A 65 -8.34 -5.04 -16.21
C ILE A 65 -8.35 -6.56 -16.31
N THR A 66 -7.93 -7.09 -17.45
CA THR A 66 -7.87 -8.52 -17.72
C THR A 66 -6.46 -9.03 -17.50
N TRP A 67 -6.29 -9.93 -16.54
CA TRP A 67 -4.99 -10.44 -16.13
C TRP A 67 -4.77 -11.89 -16.58
N THR A 68 -3.52 -12.23 -16.88
CA THR A 68 -3.12 -13.63 -17.10
C THR A 68 -3.30 -14.46 -15.83
N LEU A 69 -3.35 -15.78 -15.98
CA LEU A 69 -3.33 -16.69 -14.83
C LEU A 69 -2.13 -16.36 -13.89
N PRO A 70 -2.38 -16.26 -12.57
CA PRO A 70 -1.32 -16.13 -11.58
C PRO A 70 -0.25 -17.21 -11.68
N ARG A 71 1.01 -16.80 -11.52
CA ARG A 71 2.15 -17.71 -11.33
C ARG A 71 2.92 -17.38 -10.05
N VAL A 72 3.48 -18.41 -9.43
CA VAL A 72 4.39 -18.27 -8.29
C VAL A 72 5.73 -17.72 -8.76
N VAL A 73 6.27 -16.71 -8.07
CA VAL A 73 7.59 -16.13 -8.42
C VAL A 73 8.54 -16.05 -7.23
N PHE A 74 8.04 -16.02 -5.99
CA PHE A 74 8.92 -15.95 -4.82
C PHE A 74 8.26 -16.62 -3.60
N THR A 75 8.92 -17.64 -3.06
CA THR A 75 8.42 -18.45 -1.93
C THR A 75 9.22 -18.16 -0.65
N PRO A 76 8.65 -18.40 0.55
CA PRO A 76 9.42 -18.43 1.78
C PRO A 76 10.62 -19.39 1.69
N ASP A 77 11.69 -19.10 2.44
CA ASP A 77 12.74 -20.08 2.74
C ASP A 77 12.38 -20.81 4.06
N PRO A 78 11.97 -22.09 4.03
CA PRO A 78 11.59 -22.81 5.24
C PRO A 78 12.72 -23.00 6.26
N SER A 79 13.97 -22.76 5.86
CA SER A 79 15.14 -22.81 6.75
C SER A 79 15.48 -21.47 7.40
N SER A 80 14.81 -20.39 6.99
CA SER A 80 15.00 -19.06 7.56
C SER A 80 14.39 -18.94 8.96
N ASP A 81 15.03 -18.17 9.83
CA ASP A 81 14.53 -17.86 11.17
C ASP A 81 13.64 -16.60 11.23
N TRP A 82 13.46 -15.90 10.11
CA TRP A 82 12.73 -14.63 10.05
C TRP A 82 11.67 -14.53 8.95
N GLU A 83 11.70 -15.40 7.92
CA GLU A 83 10.75 -15.37 6.79
C GLU A 83 10.13 -16.74 6.44
N ALA A 84 10.30 -17.76 7.27
CA ALA A 84 9.94 -19.14 6.88
C ALA A 84 8.44 -19.40 6.77
N HIS A 85 7.57 -18.59 7.40
CA HIS A 85 6.13 -18.85 7.40
C HIS A 85 5.41 -18.16 6.23
N GLU A 86 5.81 -16.94 5.88
CA GLU A 86 5.20 -16.18 4.79
C GLU A 86 6.16 -15.11 4.24
N VAL A 87 6.09 -14.90 2.92
CA VAL A 87 6.66 -13.72 2.25
C VAL A 87 5.55 -13.00 1.49
N ASN A 88 5.43 -11.68 1.68
CA ASN A 88 4.35 -10.87 1.13
C ASN A 88 4.79 -9.40 0.98
N ARG A 89 3.86 -8.53 0.57
CA ARG A 89 4.01 -7.08 0.46
C ARG A 89 5.24 -6.65 -0.35
N PRO A 90 5.37 -7.11 -1.61
CA PRO A 90 6.47 -6.69 -2.46
C PRO A 90 6.43 -5.18 -2.70
N SER A 91 7.60 -4.55 -2.73
CA SER A 91 7.85 -3.25 -3.35
C SER A 91 8.97 -3.44 -4.35
N ILE A 92 8.68 -3.10 -5.60
CA ILE A 92 9.52 -3.44 -6.74
C ILE A 92 9.80 -2.18 -7.52
N ILE A 93 11.08 -1.98 -7.81
CA ILE A 93 11.55 -0.97 -8.77
C ILE A 93 12.47 -1.64 -9.79
N LYS A 94 12.66 -0.95 -10.91
CA LYS A 94 13.68 -1.31 -11.89
C LYS A 94 14.76 -0.24 -11.93
N LYS A 95 16.00 -0.64 -11.73
CA LYS A 95 17.17 0.24 -11.73
C LYS A 95 18.34 -0.48 -12.38
N ASP A 96 19.12 0.24 -13.20
CA ASP A 96 20.31 -0.30 -13.88
C ASP A 96 20.05 -1.60 -14.67
N GLY A 97 18.84 -1.74 -15.24
CA GLY A 97 18.43 -2.92 -15.99
C GLY A 97 18.05 -4.14 -15.14
N MET A 98 18.03 -4.00 -13.82
CA MET A 98 17.65 -5.05 -12.86
C MET A 98 16.39 -4.67 -12.09
N TYR A 99 15.55 -5.66 -11.80
CA TYR A 99 14.49 -5.52 -10.82
C TYR A 99 15.05 -5.72 -9.43
N HIS A 100 14.63 -4.87 -8.51
CA HIS A 100 14.92 -4.93 -7.10
C HIS A 100 13.60 -5.07 -6.35
N MET A 101 13.51 -6.05 -5.45
CA MET A 101 12.34 -6.28 -4.62
C MET A 101 12.74 -6.19 -3.16
N TRP A 102 12.03 -5.35 -2.43
CA TRP A 102 11.92 -5.43 -0.97
C TRP A 102 10.58 -6.07 -0.64
N TYR A 103 10.56 -6.92 0.38
CA TYR A 103 9.36 -7.68 0.73
C TYR A 103 9.31 -7.88 2.23
N THR A 104 8.13 -8.15 2.77
CA THR A 104 7.96 -8.51 4.19
C THR A 104 8.11 -10.02 4.33
N GLY A 105 9.04 -10.46 5.17
CA GLY A 105 9.12 -11.84 5.66
C GLY A 105 8.49 -11.94 7.04
N GLN A 106 7.75 -13.02 7.31
CA GLN A 106 7.05 -13.21 8.56
C GLN A 106 7.32 -14.57 9.20
N MET A 107 7.36 -14.53 10.54
CA MET A 107 7.23 -15.69 11.41
C MET A 107 5.92 -15.55 12.19
N PHE A 108 4.96 -16.43 11.94
CA PHE A 108 3.77 -16.57 12.79
C PHE A 108 4.12 -17.02 14.23
N PRO A 109 3.33 -16.58 15.23
CA PRO A 109 3.53 -17.00 16.61
C PRO A 109 3.39 -18.52 16.77
N GLY A 110 4.29 -19.11 17.56
CA GLY A 110 4.22 -20.49 18.01
C GLY A 110 3.83 -20.58 19.49
N ASN A 111 3.89 -21.78 20.06
CA ASN A 111 3.58 -21.99 21.49
C ASN A 111 4.51 -21.18 22.43
N GLU A 112 5.76 -20.93 22.01
CA GLU A 112 6.79 -20.27 22.82
C GLU A 112 7.46 -19.08 22.10
N THR A 113 7.14 -18.86 20.81
CA THR A 113 7.72 -17.80 20.00
C THR A 113 6.67 -16.75 19.66
N ARG A 114 7.01 -15.48 19.87
CA ARG A 114 6.17 -14.39 19.36
C ARG A 114 6.29 -14.34 17.84
N GLY A 115 5.21 -13.93 17.19
CA GLY A 115 5.30 -13.59 15.78
C GLY A 115 6.19 -12.37 15.57
N SER A 116 6.81 -12.29 14.40
CA SER A 116 7.65 -11.17 14.01
C SER A 116 7.61 -10.97 12.49
N SER A 117 7.97 -9.77 12.05
CA SER A 117 8.24 -9.50 10.64
C SER A 117 9.48 -8.63 10.48
N ALA A 118 10.15 -8.84 9.35
CA ALA A 118 11.29 -8.06 8.91
C ALA A 118 11.22 -7.85 7.40
N ILE A 119 11.98 -6.90 6.88
CA ILE A 119 12.04 -6.60 5.45
C ILE A 119 13.23 -7.32 4.84
N GLY A 120 12.98 -8.07 3.78
CA GLY A 120 13.96 -8.76 2.95
C GLY A 120 14.31 -8.01 1.67
N TYR A 121 15.28 -8.56 0.93
CA TYR A 121 15.71 -8.03 -0.36
C TYR A 121 16.01 -9.13 -1.36
N ALA A 122 15.64 -8.91 -2.62
CA ALA A 122 15.94 -9.81 -3.74
C ALA A 122 16.13 -9.02 -5.04
N THR A 123 16.89 -9.58 -5.98
CA THR A 123 17.11 -9.01 -7.31
C THR A 123 16.69 -9.97 -8.40
N SER A 124 16.24 -9.45 -9.54
CA SER A 124 15.85 -10.28 -10.68
C SER A 124 16.16 -9.60 -12.02
N PRO A 125 16.68 -10.32 -13.02
CA PRO A 125 16.89 -9.75 -14.35
C PRO A 125 15.59 -9.61 -15.15
N ASP A 126 14.56 -10.40 -14.82
CA ASP A 126 13.31 -10.49 -15.58
C ASP A 126 12.07 -10.14 -14.75
N GLY A 127 12.20 -9.95 -13.43
CA GLY A 127 11.11 -9.71 -12.49
C GLY A 127 10.32 -10.99 -12.14
N ILE A 128 10.79 -12.17 -12.54
CA ILE A 128 10.11 -13.46 -12.38
C ILE A 128 11.01 -14.43 -11.62
N THR A 129 12.28 -14.51 -12.01
CA THR A 129 13.29 -15.37 -11.40
C THR A 129 14.13 -14.53 -10.44
N TRP A 130 13.96 -14.74 -9.13
CA TRP A 130 14.54 -13.90 -8.09
C TRP A 130 15.75 -14.55 -7.41
N THR A 131 16.77 -13.75 -7.15
CA THR A 131 17.93 -14.08 -6.32
C THR A 131 17.79 -13.36 -4.99
N ARG A 132 17.60 -14.12 -3.90
CA ARG A 132 17.41 -13.59 -2.54
C ARG A 132 18.74 -13.16 -1.91
N TYR A 133 18.69 -12.10 -1.11
CA TYR A 133 19.71 -11.78 -0.12
C TYR A 133 19.36 -12.46 1.22
N ASN A 134 20.27 -13.27 1.76
CA ASN A 134 19.96 -14.26 2.80
C ASN A 134 19.66 -13.72 4.20
N LYS A 135 19.70 -12.40 4.42
CA LYS A 135 19.46 -11.76 5.72
C LYS A 135 18.38 -10.69 5.60
N PRO A 136 17.62 -10.39 6.67
CA PRO A 136 16.76 -9.22 6.64
C PRO A 136 17.62 -7.96 6.45
N VAL A 137 17.10 -7.01 5.68
CA VAL A 137 17.72 -5.70 5.45
C VAL A 137 17.17 -4.63 6.40
N LEU A 138 16.00 -4.89 7.01
CA LEU A 138 15.46 -4.09 8.11
C LEU A 138 14.72 -5.00 9.09
N SER A 139 15.10 -4.97 10.37
CA SER A 139 14.41 -5.68 11.47
C SER A 139 13.98 -4.67 12.54
N PRO A 140 12.93 -4.91 13.33
CA PRO A 140 12.49 -3.97 14.36
C PRO A 140 13.60 -3.68 15.39
N GLU A 141 13.92 -2.41 15.60
CA GLU A 141 14.98 -1.90 16.49
C GLU A 141 14.52 -0.71 17.32
N GLU A 142 13.56 0.08 16.82
CA GLU A 142 13.03 1.25 17.51
C GLU A 142 11.75 0.93 18.27
N LYS A 143 11.52 1.62 19.39
CA LYS A 143 10.38 1.33 20.29
C LYS A 143 9.01 1.37 19.59
N TRP A 144 8.83 2.27 18.62
CA TRP A 144 7.57 2.42 17.89
C TRP A 144 7.34 1.31 16.84
N GLU A 145 8.41 0.64 16.40
CA GLU A 145 8.33 -0.49 15.46
C GLU A 145 7.80 -1.76 16.15
N GLY A 146 7.77 -1.79 17.49
CA GLY A 146 7.22 -2.90 18.25
C GLY A 146 7.92 -4.23 17.90
N ILE A 147 7.18 -5.14 17.27
CA ILE A 147 7.65 -6.47 16.86
C ILE A 147 7.61 -6.67 15.34
N SER A 148 7.29 -5.61 14.59
CA SER A 148 7.00 -5.72 13.18
C SER A 148 7.51 -4.51 12.41
N VAL A 149 8.30 -4.78 11.36
CA VAL A 149 8.47 -3.86 10.24
C VAL A 149 7.97 -4.56 8.98
N MET A 150 7.13 -3.89 8.20
CA MET A 150 6.47 -4.47 7.02
C MET A 150 6.06 -3.39 6.01
N CYS A 151 5.41 -3.80 4.92
CA CYS A 151 4.91 -2.92 3.87
C CYS A 151 5.99 -1.96 3.34
N PRO A 152 7.17 -2.44 2.90
CA PRO A 152 8.15 -1.57 2.29
C PRO A 152 7.53 -0.85 1.10
N GLU A 153 7.91 0.40 0.90
CA GLU A 153 7.71 1.15 -0.33
C GLU A 153 9.01 1.88 -0.65
N VAL A 154 9.71 1.39 -1.67
CA VAL A 154 11.05 1.84 -2.00
C VAL A 154 11.06 2.58 -3.32
N HIS A 155 11.72 3.73 -3.35
CA HIS A 155 11.99 4.52 -4.54
C HIS A 155 13.48 4.76 -4.69
N TRP A 156 13.93 4.86 -5.93
CA TRP A 156 15.28 5.32 -6.24
C TRP A 156 15.27 6.84 -6.47
N ASP A 157 16.07 7.55 -5.68
CA ASP A 157 16.29 8.98 -5.84
C ASP A 157 17.54 9.21 -6.70
N GLU A 158 17.30 9.45 -8.00
CA GLU A 158 18.35 9.73 -8.99
C GLU A 158 19.20 10.96 -8.63
N LYS A 159 18.61 11.97 -7.97
CA LYS A 159 19.30 13.22 -7.67
C LYS A 159 20.37 13.04 -6.61
N HIS A 160 20.10 12.21 -5.60
CA HIS A 160 21.01 11.97 -4.49
C HIS A 160 21.70 10.61 -4.54
N ASN A 161 21.36 9.77 -5.52
CA ASN A 161 21.91 8.43 -5.72
C ASN A 161 21.73 7.55 -4.48
N ILE A 162 20.51 7.51 -3.95
CA ILE A 162 20.11 6.70 -2.79
C ILE A 162 18.75 6.04 -3.02
N PHE A 163 18.54 4.90 -2.38
CA PHE A 163 17.21 4.35 -2.16
C PHE A 163 16.57 5.02 -0.96
N ARG A 164 15.27 5.29 -1.08
CA ARG A 164 14.42 5.83 -0.03
C ARG A 164 13.32 4.82 0.26
N MET A 165 13.10 4.48 1.51
CA MET A 165 12.08 3.52 1.93
C MET A 165 11.12 4.18 2.92
N TRP A 166 9.84 4.06 2.62
CA TRP A 166 8.77 4.21 3.60
C TRP A 166 8.36 2.81 4.06
N TYR A 167 8.17 2.62 5.34
CA TYR A 167 7.83 1.30 5.89
C TYR A 167 6.91 1.44 7.09
N SER A 168 6.12 0.41 7.35
CA SER A 168 5.17 0.38 8.46
C SER A 168 5.78 -0.34 9.66
N GLY A 169 5.50 0.15 10.87
CA GLY A 169 5.99 -0.44 12.11
C GLY A 169 4.94 -0.48 13.22
N GLY A 170 5.09 -1.45 14.13
CA GLY A 170 4.21 -1.60 15.31
C GLY A 170 3.82 -3.05 15.60
N GLU A 171 2.52 -3.33 15.55
CA GLU A 171 1.93 -4.65 15.74
C GLU A 171 1.96 -5.54 14.47
N MET A 172 1.81 -6.85 14.66
CA MET A 172 1.84 -7.86 13.57
C MET A 172 0.54 -7.96 12.77
N GLU A 173 -0.62 -7.69 13.38
CA GLU A 173 -1.91 -7.78 12.70
C GLU A 173 -2.06 -6.61 11.72
N GLU A 174 -2.00 -5.38 12.25
CA GLU A 174 -1.93 -4.16 11.47
C GLU A 174 -0.96 -3.17 12.15
N PRO A 175 0.08 -2.68 11.45
CA PRO A 175 1.02 -1.71 11.99
C PRO A 175 0.36 -0.39 12.38
N ASP A 176 1.06 0.39 13.21
CA ASP A 176 0.48 1.57 13.86
C ASP A 176 0.86 2.89 13.19
N ALA A 177 2.02 2.93 12.54
CA ALA A 177 2.59 4.14 11.95
C ALA A 177 3.54 3.83 10.79
N ILE A 178 3.95 4.89 10.06
CA ILE A 178 4.90 4.81 8.94
C ILE A 178 6.18 5.55 9.30
N GLY A 179 7.32 4.88 9.10
CA GLY A 179 8.68 5.40 9.21
C GLY A 179 9.35 5.57 7.85
N TYR A 180 10.56 6.13 7.88
CA TYR A 180 11.41 6.36 6.73
C TYR A 180 12.84 5.90 6.98
N ALA A 181 13.50 5.37 5.95
CA ALA A 181 14.90 5.00 5.97
C ALA A 181 15.55 5.23 4.60
N GLU A 182 16.87 5.42 4.58
CA GLU A 182 17.66 5.60 3.36
C GLU A 182 18.76 4.55 3.25
N SER A 183 19.15 4.22 2.02
CA SER A 183 20.22 3.28 1.75
C SER A 183 20.95 3.65 0.47
N SER A 184 22.27 3.50 0.44
CA SER A 184 23.05 3.66 -0.80
C SER A 184 23.11 2.38 -1.65
N ASP A 185 22.82 1.22 -1.07
CA ASP A 185 23.00 -0.10 -1.70
C ASP A 185 21.73 -0.97 -1.70
N GLY A 186 20.66 -0.51 -1.05
CA GLY A 186 19.40 -1.23 -0.92
C GLY A 186 19.41 -2.30 0.17
N ILE A 187 20.53 -2.50 0.87
CA ILE A 187 20.78 -3.57 1.83
C ILE A 187 21.02 -3.01 3.23
N GLN A 188 21.84 -1.98 3.36
CA GLN A 188 22.10 -1.30 4.63
C GLN A 188 21.25 -0.05 4.74
N TRP A 189 20.31 -0.04 5.69
CA TRP A 189 19.34 1.02 5.86
C TRP A 189 19.63 1.88 7.09
N ILE A 190 19.58 3.19 6.92
CA ILE A 190 19.71 4.19 7.98
C ILE A 190 18.33 4.79 8.21
N ARG A 191 17.76 4.57 9.39
CA ARG A 191 16.47 5.14 9.79
C ARG A 191 16.57 6.64 9.98
N HIS A 192 15.46 7.33 9.69
CA HIS A 192 15.35 8.74 9.99
C HIS A 192 15.22 8.97 11.50
N SER A 193 15.93 9.96 12.03
CA SER A 193 15.92 10.27 13.46
C SER A 193 14.58 10.75 14.01
N SER A 194 13.65 11.13 13.13
CA SER A 194 12.31 11.59 13.49
C SER A 194 11.23 10.52 13.30
N ASN A 195 11.60 9.26 13.09
CA ASN A 195 10.63 8.18 13.00
C ASN A 195 9.79 8.03 14.30
N PRO A 196 8.50 7.66 14.18
CA PRO A 196 7.74 7.53 12.93
C PRO A 196 7.41 8.91 12.32
N ILE A 197 7.50 9.01 10.99
CA ILE A 197 7.29 10.26 10.27
C ILE A 197 5.81 10.54 9.94
N PHE A 198 4.95 9.53 10.06
CA PHE A 198 3.53 9.64 9.79
C PHE A 198 2.75 8.77 10.79
N VAL A 199 1.89 9.41 11.58
CA VAL A 199 1.10 8.83 12.67
C VAL A 199 -0.39 9.16 12.49
N PRO A 200 -1.32 8.39 13.07
CA PRO A 200 -2.74 8.71 13.00
C PRO A 200 -3.07 10.06 13.65
N ASP A 201 -3.94 10.84 13.00
CA ASP A 201 -4.56 12.02 13.60
C ASP A 201 -5.97 11.67 14.08
N SER A 202 -6.13 11.59 15.40
CA SER A 202 -7.41 11.26 16.04
C SER A 202 -8.57 12.22 15.70
N SER A 203 -8.28 13.41 15.14
CA SER A 203 -9.31 14.35 14.66
C SER A 203 -9.85 14.01 13.28
N LYS A 204 -9.17 13.14 12.51
CA LYS A 204 -9.51 12.76 11.14
C LYS A 204 -10.23 11.42 11.13
N PHE A 205 -11.46 11.41 10.63
CA PHE A 205 -12.32 10.22 10.68
C PHE A 205 -11.67 8.97 10.07
N CYS A 206 -11.05 9.08 8.90
CA CYS A 206 -10.52 7.90 8.18
C CYS A 206 -9.29 7.27 8.83
N GLU A 207 -8.65 7.93 9.81
CA GLU A 207 -7.36 7.51 10.37
C GLU A 207 -7.29 7.65 11.90
N MET A 208 -8.43 7.64 12.58
CA MET A 208 -8.49 7.90 14.02
C MET A 208 -7.69 6.91 14.86
N LYS A 209 -7.52 5.66 14.37
CA LYS A 209 -6.96 4.55 15.14
C LYS A 209 -5.52 4.21 14.74
N LYS A 210 -5.25 4.00 13.46
CA LYS A 210 -3.95 3.57 12.91
C LYS A 210 -3.75 4.12 11.49
N VAL A 211 -2.48 4.24 11.07
CA VAL A 211 -2.08 4.47 9.68
C VAL A 211 -0.96 3.53 9.28
N THR A 212 -1.01 2.98 8.08
CA THR A 212 -0.02 1.99 7.60
C THR A 212 0.03 1.93 6.07
N ALA A 213 0.95 1.12 5.54
CA ALA A 213 1.09 0.71 4.14
C ALA A 213 0.95 1.85 3.12
N GLY A 214 1.96 2.72 3.06
CA GLY A 214 2.04 3.80 2.08
C GLY A 214 2.46 3.29 0.69
N HIS A 215 1.73 3.68 -0.36
CA HIS A 215 2.20 3.69 -1.76
C HIS A 215 2.56 5.12 -2.14
N LEU A 216 3.74 5.33 -2.70
CA LEU A 216 4.24 6.66 -3.04
C LEU A 216 4.16 6.92 -4.54
N LEU A 217 3.49 8.02 -4.90
CA LEU A 217 3.54 8.61 -6.22
C LEU A 217 4.35 9.90 -6.12
N ILE A 218 5.55 9.92 -6.70
CA ILE A 218 6.43 11.09 -6.70
C ILE A 218 6.25 11.84 -8.02
N GLN A 219 5.89 13.12 -7.95
CA GLN A 219 5.76 13.99 -9.12
C GLN A 219 6.34 15.36 -8.82
N GLU A 220 7.29 15.78 -9.67
CA GLU A 220 8.02 17.02 -9.48
C GLU A 220 8.61 17.08 -8.06
N ASP A 221 8.23 18.08 -7.27
CA ASP A 221 8.65 18.26 -5.88
C ASP A 221 7.63 17.74 -4.86
N TRP A 222 6.68 16.91 -5.25
CA TRP A 222 5.64 16.38 -4.35
C TRP A 222 5.70 14.86 -4.23
N HIS A 223 5.59 14.39 -3.00
CA HIS A 223 5.43 13.00 -2.61
C HIS A 223 3.99 12.79 -2.20
N TYR A 224 3.22 12.08 -3.01
CA TYR A 224 1.83 11.74 -2.72
C TYR A 224 1.78 10.33 -2.13
N MET A 225 1.43 10.23 -0.85
CA MET A 225 1.30 8.96 -0.14
C MET A 225 -0.17 8.54 -0.11
N PHE A 226 -0.47 7.44 -0.78
CA PHE A 226 -1.71 6.69 -0.58
C PHE A 226 -1.48 5.74 0.57
N TYR A 227 -2.20 5.92 1.68
CA TYR A 227 -2.00 5.14 2.90
C TYR A 227 -3.31 4.54 3.38
N ILE A 228 -3.21 3.46 4.15
CA ILE A 228 -4.38 2.87 4.81
C ILE A 228 -4.61 3.65 6.09
N GLY A 229 -5.79 4.26 6.21
CA GLY A 229 -6.30 4.81 7.45
C GLY A 229 -7.33 3.87 8.05
N PHE A 230 -7.24 3.66 9.37
CA PHE A 230 -8.25 2.94 10.14
C PHE A 230 -9.10 3.92 10.95
N ASP A 231 -10.42 3.88 10.73
CA ASP A 231 -11.36 4.70 11.49
C ASP A 231 -11.48 4.24 12.96
N GLY A 232 -12.35 4.93 13.72
CA GLY A 232 -12.57 4.63 15.14
C GLY A 232 -13.09 3.22 15.42
N ASP A 233 -13.77 2.59 14.45
CA ASP A 233 -14.27 1.22 14.54
C ASP A 233 -13.24 0.21 14.00
N GLY A 234 -12.10 0.69 13.49
CA GLY A 234 -11.04 -0.13 12.90
C GLY A 234 -11.31 -0.51 11.46
N ARG A 235 -12.18 0.22 10.75
CA ARG A 235 -12.44 -0.02 9.33
C ARG A 235 -11.34 0.61 8.47
N PRO A 236 -10.72 -0.15 7.54
CA PRO A 236 -9.69 0.40 6.67
C PRO A 236 -10.25 1.07 5.43
N SER A 237 -9.61 2.16 5.03
CA SER A 237 -9.84 2.85 3.76
C SER A 237 -8.53 3.44 3.24
N CYS A 238 -8.43 3.64 1.92
CA CYS A 238 -7.29 4.32 1.33
C CYS A 238 -7.50 5.84 1.40
N CYS A 239 -6.62 6.50 2.16
CA CYS A 239 -6.52 7.95 2.29
C CYS A 239 -5.29 8.44 1.51
N LEU A 240 -5.24 9.73 1.20
CA LEU A 240 -4.18 10.39 0.43
C LEU A 240 -3.59 11.55 1.22
N ALA A 241 -2.27 11.70 1.20
CA ALA A 241 -1.56 12.86 1.75
C ALA A 241 -0.43 13.30 0.81
N ARG A 242 0.02 14.55 0.91
CA ARG A 242 1.19 15.05 0.16
C ARG A 242 2.22 15.70 1.07
N SER A 243 3.49 15.60 0.69
CA SER A 243 4.62 16.28 1.33
C SER A 243 5.62 16.72 0.27
N LYS A 244 6.34 17.82 0.54
CA LYS A 244 7.42 18.30 -0.34
C LYS A 244 8.68 17.43 -0.28
N ASP A 245 9.04 16.97 0.90
CA ASP A 245 10.27 16.19 1.13
C ASP A 245 10.00 14.68 1.27
N GLY A 246 8.73 14.28 1.44
CA GLY A 246 8.33 12.90 1.70
C GLY A 246 8.63 12.45 3.12
N ILE A 247 9.00 13.35 4.03
CA ILE A 247 9.42 13.03 5.40
C ILE A 247 8.60 13.84 6.40
N SER A 248 8.36 15.12 6.15
CA SER A 248 7.72 16.06 7.06
C SER A 248 6.62 16.87 6.38
N GLY A 249 5.88 17.66 7.15
CA GLY A 249 4.90 18.60 6.60
C GLY A 249 3.76 17.94 5.80
N TRP A 250 3.38 16.71 6.17
CA TRP A 250 2.35 15.96 5.46
C TRP A 250 0.96 16.61 5.54
N GLU A 251 0.45 17.03 4.40
CA GLU A 251 -0.90 17.55 4.20
C GLU A 251 -1.85 16.40 3.85
N ARG A 252 -2.87 16.12 4.69
CA ARG A 252 -3.92 15.15 4.34
C ARG A 252 -4.86 15.75 3.31
N HIS A 253 -5.28 14.94 2.33
CA HIS A 253 -6.25 15.34 1.32
C HIS A 253 -7.61 15.67 1.97
N PRO A 254 -8.27 16.78 1.55
CA PRO A 254 -9.52 17.24 2.19
C PRO A 254 -10.69 16.27 2.06
N ASP A 255 -10.72 15.48 0.98
CA ASP A 255 -11.80 14.51 0.71
C ASP A 255 -11.51 13.08 1.22
N ASN A 256 -10.49 12.91 2.07
CA ASN A 256 -10.17 11.58 2.60
C ASN A 256 -11.36 10.91 3.30
N PRO A 257 -11.56 9.59 3.09
CA PRO A 257 -10.76 8.69 2.25
C PRO A 257 -11.07 8.82 0.75
N VAL A 258 -10.05 8.63 -0.10
CA VAL A 258 -10.20 8.70 -1.57
C VAL A 258 -10.79 7.42 -2.17
N ILE A 259 -10.52 6.27 -1.56
CA ILE A 259 -11.14 4.97 -1.90
C ILE A 259 -11.54 4.26 -0.61
N ALA A 260 -12.82 3.89 -0.49
CA ALA A 260 -13.39 3.20 0.66
C ALA A 260 -14.26 2.01 0.22
N GLY A 261 -14.61 1.11 1.14
CA GLY A 261 -15.47 -0.04 0.79
C GLY A 261 -16.84 0.38 0.26
N SER A 262 -17.45 -0.44 -0.60
CA SER A 262 -18.73 -0.11 -1.26
C SER A 262 -19.87 -0.97 -0.69
N ASP A 263 -21.01 -0.36 -0.36
CA ASP A 263 -22.11 -1.07 0.29
C ASP A 263 -22.70 -2.17 -0.60
N GLY A 264 -22.75 -3.41 -0.08
CA GLY A 264 -23.27 -4.57 -0.82
C GLY A 264 -22.33 -5.17 -1.87
N TYR A 265 -21.09 -4.69 -1.99
CA TYR A 265 -20.10 -5.20 -2.94
C TYR A 265 -19.02 -6.09 -2.30
N TRP A 266 -18.15 -6.65 -3.14
CA TRP A 266 -17.05 -7.53 -2.75
C TRP A 266 -15.93 -6.83 -1.97
N ASP A 267 -15.93 -5.49 -1.90
CA ASP A 267 -15.00 -4.67 -1.12
C ASP A 267 -15.69 -3.98 0.08
N HIS A 268 -16.86 -4.46 0.50
CA HIS A 268 -17.69 -3.81 1.51
C HIS A 268 -16.95 -3.51 2.82
N ASP A 269 -16.20 -4.48 3.36
CA ASP A 269 -15.63 -4.41 4.69
C ASP A 269 -14.50 -3.38 4.78
N GLY A 270 -13.74 -3.18 3.71
CA GLY A 270 -12.72 -2.14 3.70
C GLY A 270 -11.86 -2.13 2.45
N VAL A 271 -11.02 -1.09 2.36
CA VAL A 271 -10.01 -0.95 1.32
C VAL A 271 -8.65 -0.78 1.98
N TYR A 272 -7.69 -1.60 1.54
CA TYR A 272 -6.33 -1.64 2.07
C TYR A 272 -5.35 -1.02 1.07
N ARG A 273 -4.16 -1.62 0.91
CA ARG A 273 -3.07 -1.07 0.10
C ARG A 273 -3.49 -0.91 -1.35
N VAL A 274 -2.84 0.03 -2.00
CA VAL A 274 -3.04 0.34 -3.41
C VAL A 274 -1.71 0.33 -4.15
N SER A 275 -1.78 0.24 -5.48
CA SER A 275 -0.68 0.57 -6.37
C SER A 275 -1.18 1.50 -7.46
N VAL A 276 -0.48 2.61 -7.67
CA VAL A 276 -0.89 3.68 -8.59
C VAL A 276 0.11 3.79 -9.74
N VAL A 277 -0.42 3.78 -10.96
CA VAL A 277 0.34 3.98 -12.20
C VAL A 277 -0.16 5.24 -12.91
N LYS A 278 0.78 6.08 -13.34
CA LYS A 278 0.48 7.24 -14.20
C LYS A 278 0.18 6.77 -15.62
N GLU A 279 -0.92 7.24 -16.16
CA GLU A 279 -1.40 7.05 -17.52
C GLU A 279 -1.24 8.34 -18.33
N ASP A 280 -1.55 8.28 -19.63
CA ASP A 280 -1.48 9.44 -20.53
C ASP A 280 -2.51 10.53 -20.17
N ASP A 281 -3.63 10.13 -19.56
CA ASP A 281 -4.79 10.96 -19.23
C ASP A 281 -5.17 10.89 -17.74
N GLY A 282 -4.25 10.51 -16.85
CA GLY A 282 -4.45 10.54 -15.40
C GLY A 282 -3.76 9.38 -14.66
N TYR A 283 -4.48 8.73 -13.74
CA TYR A 283 -3.97 7.58 -12.98
C TYR A 283 -4.88 6.35 -13.01
N SER A 284 -4.26 5.18 -13.15
CA SER A 284 -4.84 3.88 -12.83
C SER A 284 -4.43 3.50 -11.41
N LEU A 285 -5.35 2.92 -10.64
CA LEU A 285 -5.09 2.45 -9.28
C LEU A 285 -5.67 1.05 -9.11
N TRP A 286 -4.84 0.12 -8.65
CA TRP A 286 -5.29 -1.18 -8.17
C TRP A 286 -5.36 -1.13 -6.65
N TYR A 287 -6.42 -1.67 -6.06
CA TYR A 287 -6.63 -1.61 -4.61
C TYR A 287 -7.02 -2.97 -4.06
N ASN A 288 -6.73 -3.18 -2.78
CA ASN A 288 -7.23 -4.32 -2.04
C ASN A 288 -8.60 -4.02 -1.47
N GLY A 289 -9.60 -4.79 -1.88
CA GLY A 289 -10.95 -4.73 -1.33
C GLY A 289 -11.25 -5.96 -0.51
N ALA A 290 -11.79 -5.77 0.69
CA ALA A 290 -12.14 -6.86 1.60
C ALA A 290 -13.65 -7.02 1.73
N ASN A 291 -14.10 -8.27 1.72
CA ASN A 291 -15.39 -8.71 2.22
C ASN A 291 -15.18 -10.13 2.74
N TYR A 292 -15.10 -10.27 4.06
CA TYR A 292 -14.52 -11.46 4.68
C TYR A 292 -15.30 -12.73 4.30
N PRO A 293 -14.60 -13.85 4.03
CA PRO A 293 -13.18 -14.09 4.30
C PRO A 293 -12.20 -13.65 3.21
N TYR A 294 -12.66 -12.98 2.15
CA TYR A 294 -11.83 -12.66 0.99
C TYR A 294 -11.27 -11.24 1.05
N GLU A 295 -10.06 -11.11 0.53
CA GLU A 295 -9.44 -9.83 0.17
C GLU A 295 -8.90 -9.99 -1.25
N LEU A 296 -9.40 -9.18 -2.17
CA LEU A 296 -9.21 -9.31 -3.61
C LEU A 296 -8.70 -8.00 -4.20
N ILE A 297 -8.33 -8.01 -5.48
CA ILE A 297 -7.76 -6.84 -6.15
C ILE A 297 -8.79 -6.21 -7.07
N GLY A 298 -9.10 -4.94 -6.83
CA GLY A 298 -10.00 -4.11 -7.63
C GLY A 298 -9.25 -3.07 -8.46
N TYR A 299 -10.02 -2.22 -9.13
CA TYR A 299 -9.50 -1.17 -10.01
C TYR A 299 -10.28 0.14 -9.83
N ALA A 300 -9.55 1.25 -9.82
CA ALA A 300 -10.07 2.60 -9.80
C ALA A 300 -9.31 3.49 -10.80
N ARG A 301 -9.95 4.58 -11.22
CA ARG A 301 -9.42 5.53 -12.20
C ARG A 301 -9.59 6.96 -11.71
N HIS A 302 -8.57 7.79 -11.92
CA HIS A 302 -8.63 9.23 -11.71
C HIS A 302 -8.30 9.95 -13.03
N GLU A 303 -9.29 10.60 -13.64
CA GLU A 303 -9.07 11.37 -14.87
C GLU A 303 -8.30 12.66 -14.57
N GLY A 304 -7.33 12.99 -15.42
CA GLY A 304 -6.45 14.13 -15.19
C GLY A 304 -5.43 13.91 -14.07
N PHE A 305 -4.52 14.88 -13.94
CA PHE A 305 -3.35 14.77 -13.06
C PHE A 305 -3.48 15.55 -11.75
N ASP A 306 -4.49 16.42 -11.64
CA ASP A 306 -4.76 17.19 -10.42
C ASP A 306 -5.47 16.31 -9.39
N LEU A 307 -4.76 15.99 -8.32
CA LEU A 307 -5.27 15.15 -7.23
C LEU A 307 -6.09 15.94 -6.19
N GLY A 308 -6.55 17.16 -6.47
CA GLY A 308 -7.63 17.83 -5.72
C GLY A 308 -7.25 18.49 -4.38
N PHE A 309 -5.96 18.72 -4.13
CA PHE A 309 -5.50 19.32 -2.86
C PHE A 309 -5.80 20.81 -2.71
N ASP A 310 -5.78 21.56 -3.82
CA ASP A 310 -5.88 23.02 -3.82
C ASP A 310 -7.27 23.53 -4.24
N SER A 311 -8.16 22.62 -4.68
CA SER A 311 -9.56 22.92 -4.93
C SER A 311 -10.32 23.04 -3.60
N MET A 312 -10.48 24.26 -3.09
CA MET A 312 -11.46 24.53 -2.03
C MET A 312 -12.87 24.19 -2.53
N PRO A 313 -13.67 23.40 -1.81
CA PRO A 313 -15.11 23.41 -2.07
C PRO A 313 -15.61 24.82 -1.77
N GLU A 314 -16.33 25.45 -2.71
CA GLU A 314 -17.08 26.67 -2.41
C GLU A 314 -17.90 26.42 -1.14
N ARG A 315 -17.63 27.20 -0.08
CA ARG A 315 -18.46 27.21 1.13
C ARG A 315 -19.87 27.63 0.72
N ASN A 316 -20.75 26.67 0.57
CA ASN A 316 -22.18 26.88 0.69
C ASN A 316 -22.60 26.50 2.11
N ASP A 317 -23.41 27.36 2.69
CA ASP A 317 -23.76 27.50 4.10
C ASP A 317 -24.68 26.38 4.63
N GLY A 318 -24.45 25.13 4.22
CA GLY A 318 -25.31 24.01 4.57
C GLY A 318 -24.74 22.66 4.16
N GLY A 319 -24.01 22.02 5.08
CA GLY A 319 -23.73 20.58 5.08
C GLY A 319 -22.59 20.14 4.14
N TYR A 320 -21.73 19.27 4.66
CA TYR A 320 -20.77 18.50 3.87
C TYR A 320 -21.47 17.88 2.65
N ARG A 321 -21.11 18.34 1.45
CA ARG A 321 -21.33 17.61 0.20
C ARG A 321 -20.00 17.03 -0.27
N GLY A 322 -19.50 16.04 0.46
CA GLY A 322 -18.81 14.95 -0.23
C GLY A 322 -19.91 14.19 -0.95
N VAL A 323 -20.14 14.48 -2.23
CA VAL A 323 -21.06 13.65 -3.03
C VAL A 323 -20.31 12.35 -3.31
N LEU A 324 -20.36 11.44 -2.35
CA LEU A 324 -20.04 10.04 -2.58
C LEU A 324 -21.12 9.53 -3.52
N ASN A 325 -20.76 9.26 -4.77
CA ASN A 325 -21.65 8.62 -5.72
C ASN A 325 -21.91 7.19 -5.22
N LEU A 326 -23.06 6.98 -4.59
CA LEU A 326 -23.61 5.66 -4.33
C LEU A 326 -24.04 5.08 -5.69
N ILE A 327 -23.41 3.98 -6.10
CA ILE A 327 -23.84 3.18 -7.26
C ILE A 327 -25.00 2.30 -6.84
#